data_AF-A0A8H9BVF7-F1
#
_entry.id   AF-A0A8H9BVF7-F1
#
_cell.length_a   1.000
_cell.length_b   1.000
_cell.length_c   1.000
_cell.angle_alpha   90.00
_cell.angle_beta   90.00
_cell.angle_gamma   90.00
#
_symmetry.space_group_name_H-M   'P 1'
#
loop_
_entity.id
_entity.type
_entity.pdbx_description
1 polymer ?
#
loop_
_entity_poly.entity_id
_entity_poly.type
_entity_poly.pdbx_seq_one_letter_code
_entity_poly.pdbx_strand_id
1 'polypeptide(L)'
;MEKIYIIEEQKMEYEFDEWEGFETVPYSNVIGYTDSLEEAQFVKDNYGTEYEIVINEYPYMNKEILIEEQRYYKYWFNIELKRNHGHFSVNEVSDVERKEIFNNDKRDINFNELNLHVSDIAYYEKNRICVFVELCLLNDKEEAFVQQKRDNLVQKIQFLLKYSVKADIRSKKEIMKAIEKLGE
;
A
#
# COMPACT_ATOMS: atom_id res chain seq x y z
N MET A 1 -8.94 -0.86 35.69
CA MET A 1 -8.93 -1.56 34.38
C MET A 1 -8.27 -0.62 33.41
N GLU A 2 -7.23 -1.08 32.74
CA GLU A 2 -6.61 -0.30 31.66
C GLU A 2 -7.62 -0.17 30.52
N LYS A 3 -7.76 1.07 30.04
CA LYS A 3 -8.60 1.42 28.90
C LYS A 3 -7.85 2.45 28.08
N ILE A 4 -8.08 2.42 26.78
CA ILE A 4 -7.47 3.35 25.83
C ILE A 4 -8.55 4.01 24.99
N TYR A 5 -8.36 5.29 24.73
CA TYR A 5 -9.16 6.09 23.83
C TYR A 5 -8.44 6.16 22.49
N ILE A 6 -9.08 5.68 21.44
CA ILE A 6 -8.61 5.84 20.06
C ILE A 6 -9.31 7.05 19.47
N ILE A 7 -8.53 7.92 18.84
CA ILE A 7 -8.99 9.15 18.22
C ILE A 7 -8.96 8.91 16.71
N GLU A 8 -10.13 8.96 16.08
CA GLU A 8 -10.32 8.66 14.67
C GLU A 8 -10.86 9.88 13.93
N GLU A 9 -10.30 10.12 12.76
CA GLU A 9 -10.82 11.05 11.77
C GLU A 9 -11.69 10.27 10.78
N GLN A 10 -12.97 10.60 10.73
CA GLN A 10 -13.96 9.97 9.84
C GLN A 10 -13.94 10.64 8.47
N LYS A 11 -13.52 9.90 7.45
CA LYS A 11 -13.48 10.34 6.05
C LYS A 11 -14.54 9.61 5.25
N MET A 12 -14.99 10.27 4.19
CA MET A 12 -15.77 9.63 3.14
C MET A 12 -14.85 9.49 1.92
N GLU A 13 -14.52 8.27 1.54
CA GLU A 13 -13.80 8.02 0.28
C GLU A 13 -14.80 7.61 -0.80
N TYR A 14 -14.54 8.05 -2.03
CA TYR A 14 -15.31 7.65 -3.20
C TYR A 14 -14.67 6.41 -3.79
N GLU A 15 -15.27 5.25 -3.56
CA GLU A 15 -14.88 4.01 -4.22
C GLU A 15 -15.68 3.85 -5.51
N PHE A 16 -15.01 3.41 -6.57
CA PHE A 16 -15.65 3.10 -7.83
C PHE A 16 -15.97 1.61 -7.88
N ASP A 17 -17.25 1.28 -7.88
CA ASP A 17 -17.78 -0.05 -8.15
C ASP A 17 -18.16 -0.16 -9.64
N GLU A 18 -17.67 -1.19 -10.32
CA GLU A 18 -17.90 -1.40 -11.76
C GLU A 18 -19.38 -1.65 -12.13
N TRP A 19 -20.23 -2.00 -11.15
CA TRP A 19 -21.64 -2.33 -11.28
C TRP A 19 -22.57 -1.24 -10.75
N GLU A 20 -22.21 -0.57 -9.65
CA GLU A 20 -23.07 0.42 -8.97
C GLU A 20 -22.62 1.88 -9.14
N GLY A 21 -21.43 2.13 -9.68
CA GLY A 21 -20.88 3.48 -9.85
C GLY A 21 -20.08 3.95 -8.65
N PHE A 22 -20.09 5.24 -8.34
CA PHE A 22 -19.36 5.75 -7.18
C PHE A 22 -20.16 5.55 -5.89
N GLU A 23 -19.63 4.76 -4.96
CA GLU A 23 -20.15 4.65 -3.60
C GLU A 23 -19.28 5.46 -2.64
N THR A 24 -19.91 6.10 -1.65
CA THR A 24 -19.19 6.74 -0.55
C THR A 24 -19.05 5.75 0.60
N VAL A 25 -17.83 5.29 0.85
CA VAL A 25 -17.53 4.35 1.93
C VAL A 25 -16.94 5.14 3.11
N PRO A 26 -17.51 5.02 4.32
CA PRO A 26 -16.93 5.64 5.50
C PRO A 26 -15.61 4.95 5.85
N TYR A 27 -14.55 5.73 5.97
CA TYR A 27 -13.22 5.27 6.33
C TYR A 27 -12.73 5.97 7.60
N SER A 28 -12.41 5.18 8.64
CA SER A 28 -11.81 5.68 9.88
C SER A 28 -10.30 5.74 9.75
N ASN A 29 -9.72 6.94 9.77
CA ASN A 29 -8.27 7.11 9.87
C ASN A 29 -7.88 7.36 11.33
N VAL A 30 -7.11 6.47 11.95
CA VAL A 30 -6.64 6.67 13.32
C VAL A 30 -5.59 7.77 13.36
N ILE A 31 -5.85 8.84 14.11
CA ILE A 31 -4.95 10.00 14.24
C ILE A 31 -4.21 10.03 15.59
N GLY A 32 -4.65 9.25 16.57
CA GLY A 32 -3.96 9.14 17.85
C GLY A 32 -4.66 8.21 18.83
N TYR A 33 -4.01 8.01 19.98
CA TYR A 33 -4.59 7.27 21.10
C TYR A 33 -4.00 7.75 22.43
N THR A 34 -4.76 7.64 23.51
CA THR A 34 -4.37 8.06 24.87
C THR A 34 -5.14 7.26 25.93
N ASP A 35 -4.61 7.13 27.15
CA ASP A 35 -5.32 6.58 28.30
C ASP A 35 -6.18 7.64 29.04
N SER A 36 -6.11 8.91 28.63
CA SER A 36 -6.82 10.05 29.20
C SER A 36 -7.92 10.56 28.28
N LEU A 37 -9.17 10.53 28.77
CA LEU A 37 -10.31 11.12 28.03
C LEU A 37 -10.13 12.63 27.83
N GLU A 38 -9.53 13.32 28.80
CA GLU A 38 -9.27 14.76 28.72
C GLU A 38 -8.31 15.09 27.58
N GLU A 39 -7.24 14.30 27.42
CA GLU A 39 -6.30 14.45 26.30
C GLU A 39 -6.96 14.13 24.97
N ALA A 40 -7.78 13.07 24.90
CA ALA A 40 -8.50 12.70 23.69
C ALA A 40 -9.46 13.82 23.26
N GLN A 41 -10.18 14.40 24.22
CA GLN A 41 -11.09 15.51 23.98
C GLN A 41 -10.32 16.77 23.56
N PHE A 42 -9.19 17.05 24.20
CA PHE A 42 -8.32 18.16 23.81
C PHE A 42 -7.86 18.03 22.36
N VAL A 43 -7.40 16.84 21.93
CA VAL A 43 -7.04 16.60 20.54
C VAL A 43 -8.24 16.79 19.63
N LYS A 44 -9.39 16.17 19.93
CA LYS A 44 -10.62 16.33 19.14
C LYS A 44 -11.01 17.80 18.93
N ASP A 45 -10.88 18.64 19.95
CA ASP A 45 -11.30 20.03 19.91
C ASP A 45 -10.29 20.96 19.20
N ASN A 46 -9.03 20.51 19.04
CA ASN A 46 -7.93 21.35 18.56
C ASN A 46 -7.20 20.79 17.31
N TYR A 47 -7.56 19.60 16.84
CA TYR A 47 -6.94 18.99 15.66
C TYR A 47 -7.44 19.70 14.40
N GLY A 48 -6.50 20.20 13.60
CA GLY A 48 -6.79 21.02 12.42
C GLY A 48 -7.28 20.19 11.24
N THR A 49 -8.56 19.80 11.26
CA THR A 49 -9.21 19.06 10.17
C THR A 49 -10.63 19.55 9.90
N GLU A 50 -11.10 19.31 8.67
CA GLU A 50 -12.48 19.55 8.24
C GLU A 50 -13.39 18.32 8.46
N TYR A 51 -12.79 17.18 8.84
CA TYR A 51 -13.47 15.90 9.04
C TYR A 51 -13.96 15.72 10.48
N GLU A 52 -14.95 14.84 10.67
CA GLU A 52 -15.43 14.54 12.02
C GLU A 52 -14.38 13.75 12.80
N ILE A 53 -14.16 14.13 14.06
CA ILE A 53 -13.32 13.37 14.99
C ILE A 53 -14.18 12.61 15.99
N VAL A 54 -13.99 11.30 16.02
CA VAL A 54 -14.64 10.36 16.94
C VAL A 54 -13.62 9.84 17.94
N ILE A 55 -14.05 9.70 19.20
CA ILE A 55 -13.26 9.11 20.27
C ILE A 55 -13.93 7.80 20.66
N ASN A 56 -13.23 6.69 20.46
CA ASN A 56 -13.71 5.35 20.80
C ASN A 56 -13.00 4.85 22.06
N GLU A 57 -13.75 4.38 23.05
CA GLU A 57 -13.22 3.78 24.27
C GLU A 57 -13.09 2.25 24.11
N TYR A 58 -11.88 1.72 24.27
CA TYR A 58 -11.62 0.29 24.23
C TYR A 58 -11.27 -0.23 25.63
N PRO A 59 -12.20 -0.95 26.28
CA PRO A 59 -11.93 -1.56 27.58
C PRO A 59 -11.00 -2.76 27.42
N TYR A 60 -10.13 -3.01 28.41
CA TYR A 60 -9.20 -4.15 28.44
C TYR A 60 -8.10 -4.12 27.36
N MET A 61 -7.85 -2.97 26.76
CA MET A 61 -6.78 -2.75 25.80
C MET A 61 -5.85 -1.68 26.36
N ASN A 62 -4.54 -1.95 26.29
CA ASN A 62 -3.52 -0.97 26.64
C ASN A 62 -2.73 -0.58 25.39
N LYS A 63 -1.89 0.46 25.52
CA LYS A 63 -1.12 1.01 24.41
C LYS A 63 -0.25 -0.03 23.70
N GLU A 64 0.30 -0.99 24.45
CA GLU A 64 1.20 -2.01 23.91
C GLU A 64 0.43 -3.03 23.06
N ILE A 65 -0.67 -3.55 23.59
CA ILE A 65 -1.57 -4.48 22.89
C ILE A 65 -2.17 -3.80 21.66
N LEU A 66 -2.60 -2.54 21.79
CA LEU A 66 -3.17 -1.77 20.70
C LEU A 66 -2.15 -1.59 19.55
N ILE A 67 -0.91 -1.24 19.87
CA ILE A 67 0.17 -1.12 18.89
C ILE A 67 0.44 -2.47 18.22
N GLU A 68 0.50 -3.56 18.98
CA GLU A 68 0.71 -4.91 18.44
C GLU A 68 -0.43 -5.32 17.50
N GLU A 69 -1.66 -5.10 17.92
CA GLU A 69 -2.86 -5.54 17.20
C GLU A 69 -3.24 -4.64 16.04
N GLN A 70 -2.92 -3.34 16.03
CA GLN A 70 -3.46 -2.39 15.02
C GLN A 70 -2.38 -1.68 14.18
N ARG A 71 -1.10 -1.72 14.56
CA ARG A 71 0.00 -1.14 13.77
C ARG A 71 0.52 -2.11 12.72
N TYR A 72 0.89 -1.57 11.57
CA TYR A 72 1.70 -2.25 10.56
C TYR A 72 2.49 -1.22 9.73
N TYR A 73 3.39 -1.72 8.89
CA TYR A 73 4.26 -0.93 8.03
C TYR A 73 3.95 -1.26 6.58
N LYS A 74 3.60 -0.23 5.82
CA LYS A 74 3.43 -0.30 4.38
C LYS A 74 4.71 0.15 3.71
N TYR A 75 5.26 -0.73 2.88
CA TYR A 75 6.42 -0.45 2.03
C TYR A 75 5.96 -0.43 0.58
N TRP A 76 6.49 0.49 -0.22
CA TRP A 76 6.20 0.52 -1.65
C TRP A 76 7.37 1.02 -2.48
N PHE A 77 7.37 0.65 -3.75
CA PHE A 77 8.31 1.14 -4.75
C PHE A 77 7.72 0.95 -6.15
N ASN A 78 8.37 1.56 -7.14
CA ASN A 78 7.97 1.51 -8.53
C ASN A 78 9.08 0.90 -9.39
N ILE A 79 8.69 0.13 -10.40
CA ILE A 79 9.57 -0.31 -11.49
C ILE A 79 9.03 0.27 -12.79
N GLU A 80 9.81 1.11 -13.45
CA GLU A 80 9.50 1.63 -14.77
C GLU A 80 10.14 0.76 -15.85
N LEU A 81 9.34 0.31 -16.81
CA LEU A 81 9.81 -0.34 -18.02
C LEU A 81 9.65 0.60 -19.21
N LYS A 82 10.67 0.66 -20.06
CA LYS A 82 10.65 1.48 -21.28
C LYS A 82 10.86 0.61 -22.50
N ARG A 83 10.08 0.89 -23.55
CA ARG A 83 10.20 0.23 -24.84
C ARG A 83 11.32 0.86 -25.67
N ASN A 84 12.31 0.05 -26.04
CA ASN A 84 13.40 0.40 -26.95
C ASN A 84 13.42 -0.61 -28.11
N HIS A 85 13.45 -0.13 -29.36
CA HIS A 85 13.45 -0.98 -30.56
C HIS A 85 12.35 -2.06 -30.58
N GLY A 86 11.16 -1.73 -30.08
CA GLY A 86 10.00 -2.63 -30.05
C GLY A 86 9.89 -3.52 -28.81
N HIS A 87 10.92 -3.63 -27.98
CA HIS A 87 10.93 -4.47 -26.77
C HIS A 87 11.07 -3.67 -25.49
N PHE A 88 10.55 -4.20 -24.38
CA PHE A 88 10.66 -3.56 -23.07
C PHE A 88 11.92 -3.98 -22.33
N SER A 89 12.51 -3.03 -21.62
CA SER A 89 13.59 -3.25 -20.65
C SER A 89 13.27 -2.49 -19.36
N VAL A 90 13.81 -2.94 -18.23
CA VAL A 90 13.80 -2.13 -17.00
C VAL A 90 14.57 -0.84 -17.27
N ASN A 91 13.90 0.29 -17.02
CA ASN A 91 14.48 1.62 -17.18
C ASN A 91 14.92 2.19 -15.83
N GLU A 92 14.04 2.10 -14.84
CA GLU A 92 14.26 2.66 -13.50
C GLU A 92 13.59 1.80 -12.43
N VAL A 93 14.18 1.77 -11.24
CA VAL A 93 13.59 1.18 -10.03
C VAL A 93 13.70 2.24 -8.96
N SER A 94 12.57 2.70 -8.42
CA SER A 94 12.59 3.70 -7.37
C SER A 94 13.20 3.15 -6.08
N ASP A 95 13.54 4.06 -5.18
CA ASP A 95 13.82 3.70 -3.79
C ASP A 95 12.55 3.15 -3.13
N VAL A 96 12.77 2.38 -2.06
CA VAL A 96 11.69 1.86 -1.22
C VAL A 96 11.24 2.95 -0.28
N GLU A 97 9.96 3.30 -0.34
CA GLU A 97 9.30 4.20 0.60
C GLU A 97 8.59 3.39 1.68
N ARG A 98 8.39 4.02 2.84
CA ARG A 98 7.80 3.40 4.03
C ARG A 98 6.84 4.35 4.73
N LYS A 99 5.72 3.81 5.19
CA LYS A 99 4.77 4.51 6.08
C LYS A 99 4.31 3.58 7.19
N GLU A 100 4.32 4.10 8.41
CA GLU A 100 3.63 3.46 9.52
C GLU A 100 2.13 3.69 9.37
N ILE A 101 1.37 2.61 9.41
CA ILE A 101 -0.09 2.64 9.32
C ILE A 101 -0.65 2.10 10.61
N PHE A 102 -1.73 2.74 11.04
CA PHE A 102 -2.53 2.29 12.15
C PHE A 102 -3.96 2.15 11.65
N ASN A 103 -4.47 0.93 11.60
CA ASN A 103 -5.80 0.62 11.07
C ASN A 103 -6.51 -0.32 12.04
N ASN A 104 -7.76 0.02 12.40
CA ASN A 104 -8.60 -0.75 13.30
C ASN A 104 -9.28 -1.97 12.63
N ASP A 105 -9.29 -2.04 11.30
CA ASP A 105 -9.71 -3.21 10.54
C ASP A 105 -8.56 -3.76 9.69
N LYS A 106 -7.71 -4.58 10.32
CA LYS A 106 -6.63 -5.35 9.65
C LYS A 106 -7.11 -6.53 8.79
N ARG A 107 -8.42 -6.82 8.75
CA ARG A 107 -8.94 -8.14 8.35
C ARG A 107 -8.74 -8.49 6.87
N ASP A 108 -8.53 -7.49 6.03
CA ASP A 108 -8.37 -7.66 4.57
C ASP A 108 -6.95 -7.39 4.06
N ILE A 109 -5.95 -7.32 4.95
CA ILE A 109 -4.56 -7.05 4.58
C ILE A 109 -3.78 -8.36 4.43
N ASN A 110 -3.29 -8.64 3.22
CA ASN A 110 -2.35 -9.73 2.95
C ASN A 110 -0.94 -9.32 3.40
N PHE A 111 -0.56 -9.73 4.61
CA PHE A 111 0.77 -9.48 5.17
C PHE A 111 1.84 -10.40 4.55
N ASN A 112 3.07 -9.88 4.44
CA ASN A 112 4.24 -10.59 3.92
C ASN A 112 4.20 -10.98 2.43
N GLU A 113 3.15 -10.59 1.73
CA GLU A 113 2.93 -10.84 0.31
C GLU A 113 3.13 -9.56 -0.51
N LEU A 114 3.74 -9.71 -1.70
CA LEU A 114 3.92 -8.60 -2.63
C LEU A 114 2.61 -8.37 -3.37
N ASN A 115 1.95 -7.25 -3.06
CA ASN A 115 0.81 -6.79 -3.84
C ASN A 115 1.33 -6.02 -5.05
N LEU A 116 1.09 -6.59 -6.22
CA LEU A 116 1.57 -6.09 -7.50
C LEU A 116 0.42 -5.45 -8.27
N HIS A 117 0.56 -4.16 -8.55
CA HIS A 117 -0.36 -3.42 -9.39
C HIS A 117 0.36 -2.92 -10.63
N VAL A 118 0.14 -3.59 -11.77
CA VAL A 118 0.75 -3.21 -13.05
C VAL A 118 -0.17 -2.20 -13.72
N SER A 119 0.27 -0.94 -13.75
CA SER A 119 -0.51 0.13 -14.36
C SER A 119 0.07 0.57 -15.70
N ASP A 120 -0.85 0.89 -16.61
CA ASP A 120 -0.51 1.67 -17.79
C ASP A 120 -0.41 3.14 -17.37
N ILE A 121 0.75 3.56 -16.84
CA ILE A 121 0.98 4.98 -16.56
C ILE A 121 1.05 5.71 -17.89
N ALA A 122 0.04 6.55 -18.07
CA ALA A 122 -0.28 7.39 -19.20
C ALA A 122 -1.03 6.68 -20.35
N TYR A 123 -2.32 7.01 -20.41
CA TYR A 123 -3.19 6.98 -21.59
C TYR A 123 -2.52 7.52 -22.89
N TYR A 124 -1.39 8.25 -22.75
CA TYR A 124 -0.62 8.88 -23.83
C TYR A 124 0.78 8.27 -24.10
N GLU A 125 1.34 7.39 -23.24
CA GLU A 125 2.68 6.82 -23.45
C GLU A 125 2.66 5.29 -23.66
N LYS A 126 2.39 4.87 -24.90
CA LYS A 126 2.40 3.45 -25.33
C LYS A 126 3.73 2.71 -25.12
N ASN A 127 4.80 3.44 -24.77
CA ASN A 127 6.16 2.93 -24.63
C ASN A 127 6.60 2.73 -23.19
N ARG A 128 5.73 2.96 -22.19
CA ARG A 128 6.05 2.70 -20.79
C ARG A 128 5.08 1.74 -20.13
N ILE A 129 5.58 1.00 -19.14
CA ILE A 129 4.79 0.23 -18.18
C ILE A 129 5.32 0.63 -16.80
N CYS A 130 4.43 0.89 -15.84
CA CYS A 130 4.84 1.02 -14.45
C CYS A 130 4.30 -0.16 -13.66
N VAL A 131 5.13 -0.66 -12.77
CA VAL A 131 4.77 -1.71 -11.83
C VAL A 131 4.84 -1.07 -10.46
N PHE A 132 3.68 -0.80 -9.87
CA PHE A 132 3.58 -0.40 -8.47
C PHE A 132 3.60 -1.64 -7.61
N VAL A 133 4.47 -1.66 -6.61
CA VAL A 133 4.66 -2.80 -5.71
C VAL A 133 4.45 -2.34 -4.30
N GLU A 134 3.63 -3.07 -3.56
CA GLU A 134 3.31 -2.82 -2.17
C GLU A 134 3.54 -4.06 -1.32
N LEU A 135 4.00 -3.87 -0.09
CA LEU A 135 4.22 -4.92 0.89
C LEU A 135 3.83 -4.41 2.28
N CYS A 136 2.91 -5.11 2.94
CA CYS A 136 2.49 -4.82 4.30
C CYS A 136 3.16 -5.80 5.28
N LEU A 137 3.82 -5.26 6.31
CA LEU A 137 4.56 -6.02 7.32
C LEU A 137 4.17 -5.58 8.72
N LEU A 138 4.18 -6.51 9.68
CA LEU A 138 3.85 -6.19 11.08
C LEU A 138 5.03 -5.53 11.82
N ASN A 139 6.26 -5.76 11.36
CA ASN A 139 7.48 -5.32 12.03
C ASN A 139 8.20 -4.18 11.28
N ASP A 140 8.80 -3.26 12.05
CA ASP A 140 9.48 -2.06 11.56
C ASP A 140 10.93 -2.30 11.11
N LYS A 141 11.48 -3.49 11.37
CA LYS A 141 12.89 -3.86 11.14
C LYS A 141 13.11 -4.81 9.97
N GLU A 142 12.18 -4.83 9.03
CA GLU A 142 12.20 -5.75 7.91
C GLU A 142 12.70 -5.11 6.60
N GLU A 143 13.37 -3.95 6.67
CA GLU A 143 13.93 -3.27 5.49
C GLU A 143 14.83 -4.19 4.65
N ALA A 144 15.66 -5.02 5.29
CA ALA A 144 16.51 -6.00 4.58
C ALA A 144 15.68 -7.04 3.83
N PHE A 145 14.56 -7.49 4.40
CA PHE A 145 13.63 -8.42 3.77
C PHE A 145 12.89 -7.75 2.60
N VAL A 146 12.45 -6.50 2.77
CA VAL A 146 11.81 -5.71 1.70
C VAL A 146 12.77 -5.52 0.52
N GLN A 147 14.04 -5.17 0.79
CA GLN A 147 15.06 -5.03 -0.26
C GLN A 147 15.33 -6.35 -0.97
N GLN A 148 15.41 -7.47 -0.24
CA GLN A 148 15.56 -8.79 -0.83
C GLN A 148 14.39 -9.14 -1.77
N LYS A 149 13.15 -8.84 -1.35
CA LYS A 149 11.95 -9.05 -2.17
C LYS A 149 11.95 -8.17 -3.43
N ARG A 150 12.33 -6.89 -3.29
CA ARG A 150 12.52 -5.95 -4.41
C ARG A 150 13.53 -6.49 -5.42
N ASP A 151 14.73 -6.85 -4.98
CA ASP A 151 15.79 -7.33 -5.85
C ASP A 151 15.41 -8.62 -6.58
N ASN A 152 14.75 -9.55 -5.86
CA ASN A 152 14.25 -10.79 -6.46
C ASN A 152 13.21 -10.51 -7.57
N LEU A 153 12.25 -9.63 -7.31
CA LEU A 153 11.24 -9.24 -8.29
C LEU A 153 11.87 -8.56 -9.52
N VAL A 154 12.80 -7.62 -9.31
CA VAL A 154 13.53 -6.96 -10.40
C VAL A 154 14.26 -8.00 -11.26
N GLN A 155 14.94 -8.96 -10.65
CA GLN A 155 15.62 -10.05 -11.37
C GLN A 155 14.63 -10.92 -12.17
N LYS A 156 13.48 -11.29 -11.59
CA LYS A 156 12.43 -12.04 -12.29
C LYS A 156 11.90 -11.26 -13.51
N ILE A 157 11.64 -9.96 -13.35
CA ILE A 157 11.19 -9.10 -14.45
C ILE A 157 12.27 -8.99 -15.52
N GLN A 158 13.53 -8.76 -15.17
CA GLN A 158 14.64 -8.72 -16.13
C GLN A 158 14.78 -10.04 -16.89
N PHE A 159 14.65 -11.17 -16.19
CA PHE A 159 14.66 -12.49 -16.81
C PHE A 159 13.49 -12.63 -17.80
N LEU A 160 12.26 -12.33 -17.38
CA LEU A 160 11.08 -12.35 -18.23
C LEU A 160 11.30 -11.53 -19.51
N LEU A 161 11.72 -10.27 -19.38
CA LEU A 161 11.93 -9.35 -20.51
C LEU A 161 13.01 -9.87 -21.47
N LYS A 162 14.10 -10.45 -20.94
CA LYS A 162 15.15 -11.07 -21.76
C LYS A 162 14.61 -12.22 -22.61
N TYR A 163 13.72 -13.05 -22.07
CA TYR A 163 13.11 -14.15 -22.84
C TYR A 163 12.01 -13.66 -23.78
N SER A 164 11.28 -12.61 -23.42
CA SER A 164 10.35 -11.93 -24.33
C SER A 164 11.05 -11.39 -25.58
N VAL A 165 12.26 -10.83 -25.44
CA VAL A 165 13.08 -10.40 -26.60
C VAL A 165 13.41 -11.60 -27.50
N LYS A 166 13.86 -12.73 -26.92
CA LYS A 166 14.18 -13.95 -27.69
C LYS A 166 12.98 -14.53 -28.43
N ALA A 167 11.79 -14.44 -27.84
CA ALA A 167 10.53 -14.91 -28.40
C ALA A 167 9.84 -13.86 -29.30
N ASP A 168 10.48 -12.71 -29.55
CA ASP A 168 9.93 -11.57 -30.29
C ASP A 168 8.58 -11.04 -29.76
N ILE A 169 8.34 -11.16 -28.46
CA ILE A 169 7.14 -10.65 -27.81
C ILE A 169 7.28 -9.14 -27.66
N ARG A 170 6.43 -8.40 -28.38
CA ARG A 170 6.39 -6.93 -28.39
C ARG A 170 5.09 -6.37 -27.81
N SER A 171 4.09 -7.21 -27.56
CA SER A 171 2.79 -6.75 -27.06
C SER A 171 2.93 -6.23 -25.63
N LYS A 172 2.56 -4.95 -25.41
CA LYS A 172 2.55 -4.35 -24.07
C LYS A 172 1.65 -5.13 -23.12
N LYS A 173 0.45 -5.50 -23.59
CA LYS A 173 -0.54 -6.26 -22.83
C LYS A 173 -0.02 -7.63 -22.39
N GLU A 174 0.73 -8.33 -23.25
CA GLU A 174 1.30 -9.63 -22.89
C GLU A 174 2.41 -9.49 -21.86
N ILE A 175 3.25 -8.45 -21.97
CA ILE A 175 4.29 -8.16 -20.97
C ILE A 175 3.67 -7.81 -19.62
N MET A 176 2.64 -6.95 -19.58
CA MET A 176 1.93 -6.60 -18.35
C MET A 176 1.34 -7.85 -17.66
N LYS A 177 0.58 -8.66 -18.40
CA LYS A 177 0.01 -9.92 -17.89
C LYS A 177 1.06 -10.90 -17.36
N ALA A 178 2.22 -10.94 -18.01
CA ALA A 178 3.29 -11.83 -17.58
C ALA A 178 3.98 -11.31 -16.30
N ILE A 179 4.01 -10.00 -16.07
CA ILE A 179 4.52 -9.38 -14.83
C ILE A 179 3.53 -9.54 -13.68
N GLU A 180 2.22 -9.37 -13.92
CA GLU A 180 1.18 -9.58 -12.90
C GLU A 180 1.30 -10.97 -12.25
N LYS A 181 1.57 -12.00 -13.06
CA LYS A 181 1.81 -13.38 -12.61
C LYS A 181 3.08 -13.59 -11.78
N LEU A 182 3.98 -12.60 -11.69
CA LEU A 182 5.17 -12.70 -10.84
C LEU A 182 4.87 -12.36 -9.37
N GLY A 183 3.68 -11.79 -9.11
CA GLY A 183 3.20 -11.41 -7.78
C GLY A 183 2.34 -12.42 -7.06
N GLU A 184 1.79 -13.38 -7.81
CA GLU A 184 1.25 -14.65 -7.31
C GLU A 184 2.39 -15.59 -6.88
#